data_AF-A0A6G5QJ80-F1
#
_entry.id   AF-A0A6G5QJ80-F1
#
_cell.length_a   1.000
_cell.length_b   1.000
_cell.length_c   1.000
_cell.angle_alpha   90.00
_cell.angle_beta   90.00
_cell.angle_gamma   90.00
#
_symmetry.space_group_name_H-M   'P 1'
#
loop_
_entity.id
_entity.type
_entity.pdbx_description
1 polymer ?
#
loop_
_entity_poly.entity_id
_entity_poly.type
_entity_poly.pdbx_seq_one_letter_code
_entity_poly.pdbx_strand_id
1 'polypeptide(L)'
;MKFGSIVSFLMIVVGFSGCYIGAPSYEVFKENRDFFLTPTNSLAILTPYNRANLREVYDENRYIYKFEHPKGCHYGYLTNKDDKPEVIQEWIILSGKEHCKQRQAWACCF
;
A
#
# COMPACT_ATOMS: atom_id res chain seq x y z
N MET A 1 -35.64 -25.03 -5.23
CA MET A 1 -34.89 -23.87 -4.67
C MET A 1 -33.48 -24.42 -4.35
N LYS A 2 -32.32 -24.00 -4.86
CA LYS A 2 -31.78 -22.65 -5.10
C LYS A 2 -30.58 -22.71 -6.09
N PHE A 3 -30.67 -23.41 -7.22
CA PHE A 3 -29.57 -23.45 -8.21
C PHE A 3 -29.31 -22.09 -8.87
N GLY A 4 -30.32 -21.21 -8.93
CA GLY A 4 -30.19 -19.84 -9.44
C GLY A 4 -29.35 -18.89 -8.56
N SER A 5 -29.10 -19.21 -7.29
CA SER A 5 -28.31 -18.34 -6.41
C SER A 5 -26.80 -18.50 -6.57
N ILE A 6 -26.32 -19.66 -7.03
CA ILE A 6 -24.87 -19.93 -7.18
C ILE A 6 -24.33 -19.29 -8.46
N VAL A 7 -25.09 -19.28 -9.55
CA VAL A 7 -24.69 -18.68 -10.84
C VAL A 7 -24.54 -17.15 -10.72
N SER A 8 -25.42 -16.48 -9.95
CA SER A 8 -25.29 -15.04 -9.68
C SER A 8 -24.02 -14.68 -8.90
N PHE A 9 -23.55 -15.52 -8.00
CA PHE A 9 -22.29 -15.28 -7.28
C PHE A 9 -21.06 -15.42 -8.20
N LEU A 10 -21.10 -16.35 -9.15
CA LEU A 10 -20.00 -16.58 -10.09
C LEU A 10 -19.77 -15.39 -11.04
N MET A 11 -20.83 -14.73 -11.50
CA MET A 11 -20.69 -13.52 -12.34
C MET A 11 -20.08 -12.32 -11.57
N ILE A 12 -20.30 -12.23 -10.26
CA ILE A 12 -19.70 -11.17 -9.43
C ILE A 12 -18.19 -11.40 -9.26
N VAL A 13 -17.75 -12.66 -9.17
CA VAL A 13 -16.32 -13.00 -8.97
C VAL A 13 -15.47 -12.76 -10.23
N VAL A 14 -16.02 -12.97 -11.42
CA VAL A 14 -15.29 -12.76 -12.70
C VAL A 14 -15.13 -11.27 -13.04
N GLY A 15 -15.93 -10.40 -12.42
CA GLY A 15 -15.97 -8.98 -12.73
C GLY A 15 -14.86 -8.10 -12.13
N PHE A 16 -14.23 -8.54 -11.05
CA PHE A 16 -13.23 -7.73 -10.36
C PHE A 16 -11.79 -8.04 -10.80
N SER A 17 -11.59 -8.43 -12.06
CA SER A 17 -10.25 -8.43 -12.64
C SER A 17 -9.79 -6.99 -12.86
N GLY A 18 -9.15 -6.39 -11.85
CA GLY A 18 -8.59 -5.05 -11.93
C GLY A 18 -7.67 -4.93 -13.14
N CYS A 19 -8.02 -4.04 -14.08
CA CYS A 19 -7.17 -3.72 -15.21
C CYS A 19 -6.20 -2.61 -14.84
N TYR A 20 -5.00 -2.65 -15.43
CA TYR A 20 -3.98 -1.63 -15.22
C TYR A 20 -3.92 -0.75 -16.46
N ILE A 21 -4.19 0.55 -16.29
CA ILE A 21 -4.20 1.53 -17.37
C ILE A 21 -2.91 2.34 -17.31
N GLY A 22 -2.37 2.66 -18.49
CA GLY A 22 -1.24 3.58 -18.65
C GLY A 22 0.14 2.97 -18.50
N ALA A 23 1.15 3.78 -18.80
CA ALA A 23 2.55 3.44 -18.57
C ALA A 23 2.86 3.47 -17.06
N PRO A 24 3.75 2.59 -16.58
CA PRO A 24 4.17 2.63 -15.17
C PRO A 24 4.90 3.96 -14.90
N SER A 25 4.44 4.70 -13.90
CA SER A 25 5.00 6.02 -13.56
C SER A 25 5.31 6.14 -12.06
N TYR A 26 6.21 7.06 -11.74
CA TYR A 26 6.58 7.35 -10.36
C TYR A 26 5.47 8.11 -9.64
N GLU A 27 4.73 8.93 -10.38
CA GLU A 27 3.65 9.79 -9.90
C GLU A 27 2.51 8.95 -9.34
N VAL A 28 2.11 7.89 -10.06
CA VAL A 28 1.10 6.93 -9.57
C VAL A 28 1.60 6.21 -8.32
N PHE A 29 2.87 5.83 -8.28
CA PHE A 29 3.46 5.23 -7.07
C PHE A 29 3.39 6.22 -5.89
N LYS A 30 3.76 7.48 -6.12
CA LYS A 30 3.74 8.55 -5.11
C LYS A 30 2.33 8.75 -4.54
N GLU A 31 1.33 8.91 -5.39
CA GLU A 31 -0.07 9.08 -4.99
C GLU A 31 -0.59 7.89 -4.17
N ASN A 32 -0.25 6.67 -4.60
CA ASN A 32 -0.62 5.46 -3.85
C ASN A 32 0.02 5.40 -2.46
N ARG A 33 1.19 6.02 -2.25
CA ARG A 33 1.84 6.07 -0.92
C ARG A 33 1.28 7.21 -0.08
N ASP A 34 1.05 8.37 -0.68
CA ASP A 34 0.43 9.54 -0.03
C ASP A 34 -0.94 9.20 0.55
N PHE A 35 -1.69 8.28 -0.08
CA PHE A 35 -2.96 7.76 0.44
C PHE A 35 -2.87 7.21 1.88
N PHE A 36 -1.75 6.60 2.27
CA PHE A 36 -1.54 6.01 3.60
C PHE A 36 -1.05 7.00 4.66
N LEU A 37 -0.77 8.26 4.28
CA LEU A 37 -0.42 9.32 5.23
C LEU A 37 -1.63 9.79 6.05
N THR A 38 -2.85 9.47 5.61
CA THR A 38 -4.04 9.78 6.39
C THR A 38 -4.12 8.86 7.63
N PRO A 39 -4.51 9.38 8.81
CA PRO A 39 -4.55 8.58 10.04
C PRO A 39 -5.37 7.29 9.90
N THR A 40 -6.52 7.35 9.25
CA THR A 40 -7.40 6.18 9.04
C THR A 40 -6.74 5.10 8.18
N ASN A 41 -6.06 5.49 7.10
CA ASN A 41 -5.43 4.53 6.19
C ASN A 41 -4.09 4.01 6.74
N SER A 42 -3.41 4.81 7.57
CA SER A 42 -2.16 4.41 8.22
C SER A 42 -2.29 3.13 9.04
N LEU A 43 -3.48 2.86 9.58
CA LEU A 43 -3.79 1.63 10.33
C LEU A 43 -3.60 0.35 9.49
N ALA A 44 -3.75 0.43 8.16
CA ALA A 44 -3.49 -0.70 7.26
C ALA A 44 -2.00 -1.06 7.19
N ILE A 45 -1.11 -0.11 7.48
CA ILE A 45 0.33 -0.31 7.53
C ILE A 45 0.78 -0.63 8.96
N LEU A 46 0.19 0.01 9.98
CA LEU A 46 0.58 -0.13 11.40
C LEU A 46 -0.04 -1.37 12.08
N THR A 47 -0.22 -2.45 11.33
CA THR A 47 -0.76 -3.71 11.84
C THR A 47 0.20 -4.36 12.83
N PRO A 48 -0.29 -5.21 13.76
CA PRO A 48 0.58 -5.95 14.69
C PRO A 48 1.66 -6.76 13.98
N TYR A 49 1.33 -7.33 12.81
CA TYR A 49 2.28 -8.08 11.99
C TYR A 49 3.43 -7.20 11.48
N ASN A 50 3.12 -6.04 10.91
CA ASN A 50 4.14 -5.13 10.39
C ASN A 50 5.00 -4.54 11.52
N ARG A 51 4.42 -4.28 12.70
CA ARG A 51 5.16 -3.84 13.90
C ARG A 51 6.19 -4.85 14.38
N ALA A 52 5.91 -6.14 14.21
CA ALA A 52 6.80 -7.22 14.64
C ALA A 52 7.88 -7.55 13.60
N ASN A 53 7.58 -7.42 12.31
CA ASN A 53 8.44 -7.95 11.24
C ASN A 53 9.14 -6.89 10.38
N LEU A 54 8.55 -5.71 10.23
CA LEU A 54 9.00 -4.69 9.28
C LEU A 54 9.49 -3.40 9.94
N ARG A 55 9.20 -3.23 11.23
CA ARG A 55 9.53 -2.04 11.99
C ARG A 55 10.98 -2.09 12.46
N GLU A 56 11.73 -1.06 12.11
CA GLU A 56 13.08 -0.83 12.56
C GLU A 56 13.23 0.58 13.16
N VAL A 57 14.28 0.78 13.95
CA VAL A 57 14.65 2.12 14.43
C VAL A 57 15.33 2.85 13.28
N TYR A 58 14.75 3.98 12.87
CA TYR A 58 15.34 4.84 11.84
C TYR A 58 16.28 5.87 12.46
N ASP A 59 15.82 6.48 13.56
CA ASP A 59 16.48 7.57 14.25
C ASP A 59 16.17 7.48 15.76
N GLU A 60 16.77 8.34 16.57
CA GLU A 60 16.51 8.41 18.02
C GLU A 60 15.01 8.56 18.31
N ASN A 61 14.30 9.32 17.47
CA ASN A 61 12.88 9.65 17.67
C ASN A 61 11.93 8.98 16.67
N ARG A 62 12.41 8.23 15.68
CA ARG A 62 11.56 7.69 14.60
C ARG A 62 11.74 6.20 14.36
N TYR A 63 10.63 5.52 14.04
CA TYR A 63 10.65 4.19 13.45
C TYR A 63 10.47 4.28 11.94
N ILE A 64 10.96 3.26 11.24
CA ILE A 64 10.69 3.02 9.82
C ILE A 64 10.08 1.64 9.63
N TYR A 65 9.05 1.55 8.79
CA TYR A 65 8.49 0.28 8.31
C TYR A 65 8.94 0.07 6.88
N LYS A 66 9.80 -0.91 6.63
CA LYS A 66 10.37 -1.15 5.29
C LYS A 66 9.52 -2.12 4.49
N PHE A 67 9.31 -1.80 3.23
CA PHE A 67 8.57 -2.61 2.26
C PHE A 67 9.35 -2.70 0.94
N GLU A 68 9.12 -3.78 0.20
CA GLU A 68 9.60 -3.93 -1.17
C GLU A 68 8.41 -4.15 -2.10
N HIS A 69 8.06 -3.13 -2.89
CA HIS A 69 7.04 -3.24 -3.93
C HIS A 69 7.01 -2.01 -4.86
N PRO A 70 7.09 -2.16 -6.20
CA PRO A 70 7.35 -3.39 -6.97
C PRO A 70 8.76 -3.96 -6.71
N LYS A 71 9.08 -5.14 -7.28
CA LYS A 71 10.39 -5.79 -7.06
C LYS A 71 11.55 -4.83 -7.34
N GLY A 72 12.46 -4.66 -6.37
CA GLY A 72 13.56 -3.69 -6.43
C GLY A 72 13.21 -2.24 -6.03
N CYS A 73 11.94 -1.91 -5.81
CA CYS A 73 11.54 -0.67 -5.15
C CYS A 73 11.43 -0.90 -3.64
N HIS A 74 12.46 -0.46 -2.91
CA HIS A 74 12.45 -0.43 -1.46
C HIS A 74 12.01 0.94 -0.99
N TYR A 75 10.98 0.99 -0.15
CA TYR A 75 10.45 2.21 0.45
C TYR A 75 10.11 1.95 1.90
N GLY A 76 9.94 3.01 2.69
CA GLY A 76 9.51 2.86 4.06
C GLY A 76 8.64 4.00 4.56
N TYR A 77 7.79 3.69 5.53
CA TYR A 77 6.94 4.65 6.22
C TYR A 77 7.57 5.04 7.55
N LEU A 78 7.63 6.32 7.82
CA LEU A 78 8.20 6.87 9.06
C LEU A 78 7.10 7.20 10.06
N THR A 79 7.32 6.80 11.30
CA THR A 79 6.45 7.12 12.45
C THR A 79 7.27 7.73 13.57
N ASN A 80 6.65 8.61 14.36
CA ASN A 80 7.28 9.16 15.55
C ASN A 80 7.08 8.20 16.75
N LYS A 81 8.10 8.03 17.59
CA LYS A 81 8.03 7.18 18.78
C LYS A 81 7.11 7.75 19.86
N ASP A 82 6.99 9.08 19.88
CA ASP A 82 6.22 9.80 20.90
C ASP A 82 4.71 9.83 20.62
N ASP A 83 4.32 9.66 19.35
CA ASP A 83 2.92 9.72 18.95
C ASP A 83 2.15 8.48 19.45
N LYS A 84 1.10 8.72 20.24
CA LYS A 84 0.17 7.70 20.74
C LYS A 84 -1.28 8.12 20.47
N PRO A 85 -2.01 7.47 19.55
CA PRO A 85 -1.61 6.30 18.77
C PRO A 85 -0.53 6.63 17.72
N GLU A 86 0.29 5.64 17.39
CA GLU A 86 1.30 5.76 16.34
C GLU A 86 0.63 6.13 15.00
N VAL A 87 1.17 7.13 14.32
CA VAL A 87 0.69 7.61 13.02
C VAL A 87 1.87 7.73 12.06
N ILE A 88 1.59 7.49 10.78
CA ILE A 88 2.57 7.68 9.71
C ILE A 88 2.66 9.17 9.40
N GLN A 89 3.87 9.71 9.51
CA GLN A 89 4.14 11.13 9.25
C GLN A 89 4.52 11.34 7.78
N GLU A 90 5.36 10.45 7.26
CA GLU A 90 5.89 10.55 5.90
C GLU A 90 6.32 9.16 5.39
N TRP A 91 6.66 9.08 4.11
CA TRP A 91 7.28 7.90 3.53
C TRP A 91 8.49 8.31 2.69
N ILE A 92 9.46 7.41 2.60
CA ILE A 92 10.73 7.64 1.89
C ILE A 92 11.06 6.47 0.98
N ILE A 93 11.82 6.75 -0.07
CA ILE A 93 12.35 5.72 -0.99
C ILE A 93 13.78 5.43 -0.58
N LEU A 94 14.10 4.14 -0.47
CA LEU A 94 15.43 3.65 -0.10
C LEU A 94 16.25 3.22 -1.33
N SER A 95 15.61 2.71 -2.39
CA SER A 95 16.32 2.17 -3.57
C SER A 95 16.45 3.13 -4.76
N GLY A 96 15.83 4.31 -4.70
CA GLY A 96 15.81 5.30 -5.79
C GLY A 96 14.54 5.28 -6.65
N LYS A 97 14.19 6.44 -7.21
CA LYS A 97 12.92 6.67 -7.93
C LYS A 97 12.75 5.80 -9.17
N GLU A 98 13.84 5.45 -9.84
CA GLU A 98 13.80 4.70 -11.11
C GLU A 98 13.17 3.31 -10.98
N HIS A 99 13.31 2.70 -9.80
CA HIS A 99 12.76 1.37 -9.51
C HIS A 99 11.30 1.42 -9.05
N CYS A 100 10.81 2.59 -8.64
CA CYS A 100 9.50 2.77 -8.03
C CYS A 100 8.49 3.33 -9.03
N LYS A 101 8.02 2.48 -9.95
CA LYS A 101 7.02 2.85 -10.96
C LYS A 101 5.83 1.91 -10.88
N GLN A 102 4.61 2.46 -10.82
CA GLN A 102 3.37 1.68 -10.76
C GLN A 102 2.40 2.11 -11.85
N ARG A 103 1.53 1.18 -12.27
CA ARG A 103 0.38 1.49 -13.14
C ARG A 103 -0.84 1.76 -12.28
N GLN A 104 -1.74 2.60 -12.77
CA GLN A 104 -2.99 2.87 -12.08
C GLN A 104 -3.90 1.66 -12.24
N ALA A 105 -4.33 1.09 -11.11
CA ALA A 105 -5.32 0.02 -11.10
C ALA A 105 -6.72 0.64 -11.25
N TRP A 106 -7.54 0.07 -12.13
CA TRP A 106 -8.90 0.50 -12.39
C TRP A 106 -9.87 -0.65 -12.09
N ALA A 107 -10.76 -0.41 -11.12
CA ALA A 107 -11.66 -1.43 -10.59
C ALA A 107 -12.87 -1.73 -11.50
N CYS A 108 -13.11 -0.95 -12.56
CA CYS A 108 -14.33 -1.01 -13.37
C CYS A 108 -14.10 -1.30 -14.87
N CYS A 109 -13.00 -1.94 -15.27
CA CYS A 109 -12.86 -2.42 -16.65
C CYS A 109 -13.63 -3.73 -16.80
N PHE A 110 -14.79 -3.66 -17.46
CA PHE A 110 -15.64 -4.77 -17.90
C PHE A 110 -15.87 -4.68 -19.41
#